data_AF-D8FBS0-F1
#
_entry.id   AF-D8FBS0-F1
#
_cell.length_a   1.000
_cell.length_b   1.000
_cell.length_c   1.000
_cell.angle_alpha   90.00
_cell.angle_beta   90.00
_cell.angle_gamma   90.00
#
_symmetry.space_group_name_H-M   'P 1'
#
loop_
_entity.id
_entity.type
_entity.pdbx_description
1 polymer ?
#
loop_
_entity_poly.entity_id
_entity_poly.type
_entity_poly.pdbx_seq_one_letter_code
_entity_poly.pdbx_strand_id
1 'polypeptide(L)' 'MEAGGLIRRVSRFDKKYGQQSNKYIFDGLIKEAIPFAEEAIAEREEKKKEAAARRTRKKPKLKVVKPKKEDS' A
#
# COMPACT_ATOMS: atom_id res chain seq x y z
N MET A 1 -24.67 -2.38 5.61
CA MET A 1 -23.58 -3.19 5.00
C MET A 1 -24.10 -4.29 4.08
N GLU A 2 -25.01 -5.16 4.51
CA GLU A 2 -25.60 -6.16 3.58
C GLU A 2 -26.56 -5.54 2.55
N ALA A 3 -27.45 -4.65 2.99
CA ALA A 3 -28.36 -3.91 2.12
C ALA A 3 -27.64 -2.96 1.13
N GLY A 4 -26.38 -2.62 1.42
CA GLY A 4 -25.52 -1.82 0.54
C GLY A 4 -24.62 -2.66 -0.37
N GLY A 5 -24.81 -3.99 -0.45
CA GLY A 5 -24.01 -4.88 -1.29
C GLY A 5 -22.56 -5.11 -0.85
N LEU A 6 -22.12 -4.47 0.25
CA LEU A 6 -20.74 -4.56 0.75
C LEU A 6 -20.43 -5.94 1.36
N ILE A 7 -21.43 -6.56 1.99
CA ILE A 7 -21.33 -7.88 2.62
C ILE A 7 -22.46 -8.75 2.09
N ARG A 8 -22.15 -9.98 1.69
CA ARG A 8 -23.13 -10.97 1.24
C ARG A 8 -23.20 -12.14 2.21
N ARG A 9 -24.39 -12.40 2.76
CA ARG A 9 -24.63 -13.59 3.58
C ARG A 9 -24.84 -14.83 2.72
N VAL A 10 -24.13 -15.90 3.05
CA VAL A 10 -24.36 -17.24 2.51
C VAL A 10 -24.77 -18.13 3.68
N SER A 11 -26.07 -18.42 3.73
CA SER A 11 -26.63 -19.35 4.70
C SER A 11 -26.04 -20.73 4.47
N ARG A 12 -25.58 -21.37 5.54
CA ARG A 12 -25.11 -22.75 5.48
C ARG A 12 -26.12 -23.64 6.17
N PHE A 13 -26.88 -24.36 5.37
CA PHE A 13 -27.71 -25.44 5.88
C PHE A 13 -27.07 -26.76 5.50
N ASP A 14 -26.87 -27.62 6.48
CA ASP A 14 -26.41 -28.98 6.28
C ASP A 14 -27.54 -29.95 6.65
N LYS A 15 -27.90 -30.84 5.73
CA LYS A 15 -29.03 -31.76 5.93
C LYS A 15 -28.79 -32.76 7.07
N LYS A 16 -27.52 -33.03 7.43
CA LYS A 16 -27.12 -33.97 8.48
C LYS A 16 -26.89 -33.29 9.83
N TYR A 17 -26.40 -32.05 9.83
CA TYR A 17 -26.03 -31.32 11.05
C TYR A 17 -26.90 -30.09 11.36
N GLY A 18 -27.91 -29.81 10.53
CA GLY A 18 -28.84 -28.70 10.69
C GLY A 18 -28.28 -27.36 10.20
N GLN A 19 -28.77 -26.27 10.79
CA GLN A 19 -28.37 -24.92 10.41
C GLN A 19 -26.98 -24.60 10.99
N GLN A 20 -26.01 -24.40 10.10
CA GLN A 20 -24.65 -24.00 10.46
C GLN A 20 -24.50 -22.49 10.46
N SER A 21 -23.43 -22.01 11.09
CA SER A 21 -23.05 -20.59 11.09
C SER A 21 -22.94 -20.05 9.66
N ASN A 22 -23.54 -18.89 9.46
CA ASN A 22 -23.54 -18.21 8.17
C ASN A 22 -22.12 -17.83 7.75
N LYS A 23 -21.84 -17.89 6.45
CA LYS A 23 -20.66 -17.27 5.85
C LYS A 23 -21.00 -15.85 5.43
N TYR A 24 -20.07 -14.93 5.59
CA TYR A 24 -20.18 -13.56 5.11
C TYR A 24 -19.05 -13.31 4.11
N ILE A 25 -19.41 -12.86 2.93
CA ILE A 25 -18.48 -12.60 1.82
C ILE A 25 -18.36 -11.08 1.66
N PHE A 26 -17.13 -10.56 1.68
CA PHE A 26 -16.83 -9.13 1.72
C PHE A 26 -16.41 -8.54 0.36
N ASP A 27 -16.62 -9.26 -0.75
CA ASP A 27 -16.18 -8.83 -2.08
C ASP A 27 -16.65 -7.41 -2.45
N GLY A 28 -17.86 -7.02 -2.05
CA GLY A 28 -18.39 -5.68 -2.31
C GLY A 28 -17.61 -4.60 -1.55
N LEU A 29 -17.32 -4.85 -0.28
CA LEU A 29 -16.47 -3.96 0.52
C LEU A 29 -15.06 -3.83 -0.07
N ILE A 30 -14.48 -4.95 -0.51
CA ILE A 30 -13.15 -4.94 -1.14
C ILE A 30 -13.18 -4.08 -2.40
N LYS A 31 -14.18 -4.23 -3.26
CA LYS A 31 -14.31 -3.44 -4.50
C LYS A 31 -14.41 -1.95 -4.23
N GLU A 32 -15.25 -1.53 -3.28
CA GLU A 32 -15.40 -0.12 -2.92
C GLU A 32 -14.14 0.45 -2.25
N ALA A 33 -13.35 -0.39 -1.57
CA ALA A 33 -12.11 0.04 -0.92
C ALA A 33 -10.91 0.16 -1.88
N ILE A 34 -10.94 -0.49 -3.05
CA ILE A 34 -9.86 -0.46 -4.05
C ILE A 34 -9.46 0.98 -4.45
N PRO A 35 -10.38 1.88 -4.86
CA PRO A 35 -9.98 3.22 -5.30
C PRO A 35 -9.23 4.00 -4.22
N PHE A 36 -9.69 3.92 -2.97
CA PHE A 36 -9.00 4.57 -1.84
C PHE A 36 -7.60 3.99 -1.58
N ALA A 37 -7.45 2.68 -1.77
CA ALA A 37 -6.15 2.02 -1.65
C ALA A 37 -5.19 2.44 -2.78
N GLU A 38 -5.70 2.58 -4.01
CA GLU A 38 -4.94 3.06 -5.17
C GLU A 38 -4.48 4.52 -4.97
N GLU A 39 -5.37 5.39 -4.48
CA GLU A 39 -5.04 6.77 -4.11
C GLU A 39 -3.93 6.82 -3.05
N ALA A 40 -4.03 6.00 -2.00
CA ALA A 40 -3.01 5.93 -0.95
C ALA A 40 -1.65 5.43 -1.48
N ILE A 41 -1.64 4.48 -2.42
CA ILE A 41 -0.42 4.00 -3.07
C ILE A 41 0.19 5.12 -3.93
N ALA A 42 -0.63 5.84 -4.70
CA ALA A 42 -0.18 6.95 -5.53
C ALA A 42 0.47 8.06 -4.68
N GLU A 43 -0.17 8.47 -3.58
CA GLU A 43 0.36 9.48 -2.66
C GLU A 43 1.71 9.04 -2.07
N ARG A 44 1.82 7.76 -1.70
CA ARG A 44 3.06 7.21 -1.13
C ARG A 44 4.20 7.23 -2.15
N GLU A 45 3.93 6.87 -3.40
CA GLU A 45 4.92 6.91 -4.47
C GLU A 45 5.32 8.34 -4.84
N GLU A 46 4.39 9.30 -4.81
CA GLU A 46 4.69 10.72 -5.01
C GLU A 46 5.64 11.25 -3.92
N LYS A 47 5.32 11.01 -2.65
CA LYS A 47 6.18 11.37 -1.51
C LYS A 47 7.58 10.77 -1.63
N LYS A 48 7.67 9.52 -2.08
CA LYS A 48 8.95 8.84 -2.31
C LYS A 48 9.75 9.50 -3.43
N LYS A 49 9.11 9.87 -4.55
CA LYS A 49 9.74 10.60 -5.65
C LYS A 49 10.23 11.98 -5.21
N GLU A 50 9.42 12.72 -4.48
CA GLU A 50 9.80 14.05 -3.95
C GLU A 50 11.01 13.94 -3.00
N ALA A 51 10.98 12.98 -2.07
CA ALA A 51 12.10 12.73 -1.16
C ALA A 51 13.39 12.36 -1.91
N ALA A 52 13.28 11.53 -2.96
CA ALA A 52 14.42 11.16 -3.80
C ALA A 52 14.97 12.38 -4.56
N ALA A 53 14.12 13.20 -5.17
CA ALA A 53 14.51 14.42 -5.87
C ALA A 53 15.16 15.45 -4.93
N ARG A 54 14.64 15.59 -3.70
CA ARG A 54 15.26 16.43 -2.67
C ARG A 54 16.64 15.91 -2.28
N ARG A 55 16.80 14.60 -2.12
CA ARG A 55 18.08 13.95 -1.77
C ARG A 55 19.14 14.13 -2.85
N THR A 56 18.77 14.04 -4.13
CA THR A 56 19.71 14.27 -5.25
C THR A 56 20.10 15.74 -5.35
N ARG A 57 19.14 16.68 -5.21
CA ARG A 57 19.40 18.12 -5.24
C ARG A 57 20.33 18.58 -4.12
N LYS A 58 20.15 18.05 -2.90
CA LYS A 58 20.91 18.47 -1.71
C LYS A 58 22.24 17.72 -1.52
N LYS A 59 22.67 16.89 -2.47
CA LYS A 59 23.90 16.09 -2.31
C LYS A 59 25.15 16.97 -2.50
N PRO A 60 25.94 17.24 -1.46
CA PRO A 60 27.18 17.99 -1.61
C PRO A 60 28.18 17.18 -2.44
N LYS A 61 28.86 17.84 -3.39
CA LYS A 61 29.93 17.22 -4.17
C LYS A 61 31.19 17.19 -3.31
N LEU A 62 31.48 16.03 -2.71
CA LEU A 62 32.75 15.77 -2.04
C LEU A 62 33.88 15.81 -3.08
N LYS A 63 34.72 16.84 -3.02
CA LYS A 63 35.99 16.89 -3.74
C LYS A 63 37.05 16.22 -2.88
N VAL A 64 37.64 15.13 -3.36
CA VAL A 64 38.81 14.51 -2.74
C VAL A 64 40.02 15.39 -3.07
N VAL A 65 40.56 16.08 -2.07
CA VAL A 65 41.82 16.84 -2.21
C VAL A 65 42.97 15.84 -2.10
N LYS A 66 43.77 15.69 -3.17
CA LYS A 66 44.99 14.88 -3.12
C LYS A 66 46.04 15.63 -2.30
N PRO A 67 46.71 14.99 -1.32
CA PRO A 67 47.84 15.61 -0.63
C PRO A 67 48.97 15.82 -1.64
N LYS A 68 49.50 17.05 -1.67
CA LYS A 68 50.64 17.44 -2.49
C LYS A 68 51.87 16.72 -1.91
N LYS A 69 52.45 15.78 -2.65
CA LYS A 69 53.79 15.27 -2.33
C LYS A 69 54.77 16.41 -2.61
N GLU A 70 55.41 16.92 -1.57
CA GLU A 70 56.61 17.72 -1.67
C GLU A 70 57.74 16.80 -2.11
N ASP A 71 58.24 17.02 -3.32
CA ASP A 71 59.48 16.43 -3.82
C ASP A 71 60.65 16.91 -2.95
N SER A 72 61.40 15.97 -2.40
CA SER A 72 62.67 16.20 -1.70
C SER A 72 63.77 15.35 -2.32
#